data_AF-A0A699Z216-F1
#
_entry.id   AF-A0A699Z216-F1
#
_cell.length_a   1.000
_cell.length_b   1.000
_cell.length_c   1.000
_cell.angle_alpha   90.00
_cell.angle_beta   90.00
_cell.angle_gamma   90.00
#
_symmetry.space_group_name_H-M   'P 1'
#
loop_
_entity.id
_entity.type
_entity.pdbx_description
1 polymer ?
#
loop_
_entity_poly.entity_id
_entity_poly.type
_entity_poly.pdbx_seq_one_letter_code
_entity_poly.pdbx_strand_id
1 'polypeptide(L)'
;YQTPREVAEEHYKELSSKPFYPDLVNYIVSGPVVCMVWEGNGVVAGARKMIGATNPLLAEPGTIRGDLAVQTGRNVVHGSDSPENGERE
;
A
#
# COMPACT_ATOMS: atom_id res chain seq x y z
N TYR A 1 0.70 -6.98 13.23
CA TYR A 1 -0.66 -7.51 13.04
C TYR A 1 -0.61 -8.54 11.93
N GLN A 2 -1.05 -9.78 12.16
CA GLN A 2 -1.15 -10.78 11.09
C GLN A 2 -2.50 -10.59 10.40
N THR A 3 -2.49 -10.13 9.15
CA THR A 3 -3.72 -9.81 8.40
C THR A 3 -4.49 -11.10 8.06
N PRO A 4 -5.75 -11.24 8.48
CA PRO A 4 -6.63 -12.31 7.99
C PRO A 4 -6.86 -12.17 6.49
N ARG A 5 -7.05 -13.28 5.79
CA ARG A 5 -7.22 -13.26 4.33
C ARG A 5 -8.45 -12.48 3.90
N GLU A 6 -9.54 -12.63 4.64
CA GLU A 6 -10.82 -11.97 4.39
C GLU A 6 -10.67 -10.44 4.48
N VAL A 7 -9.84 -9.95 5.41
CA VAL A 7 -9.53 -8.52 5.55
C VAL A 7 -8.74 -8.01 4.35
N ALA A 8 -7.72 -8.76 3.90
CA ALA A 8 -6.95 -8.39 2.72
C ALA A 8 -7.80 -8.40 1.44
N GLU A 9 -8.70 -9.37 1.30
CA GLU A 9 -9.61 -9.47 0.16
C GLU A 9 -10.62 -8.32 0.14
N GLU A 10 -11.22 -7.98 1.28
CA GLU A 10 -12.13 -6.85 1.39
C GLU A 10 -11.42 -5.52 1.12
N HIS A 11 -10.21 -5.33 1.67
CA HIS A 11 -9.39 -4.12 1.47
C HIS A 11 -9.07 -3.88 -0.01
N TYR A 12 -8.77 -4.95 -0.75
CA TYR A 12 -8.41 -4.87 -2.17
C TYR A 12 -9.54 -5.27 -3.13
N LYS A 13 -10.80 -5.33 -2.67
CA LYS A 13 -11.94 -5.84 -3.46
C LYS A 13 -12.11 -5.19 -4.84
N GLU A 14 -11.78 -3.91 -4.97
CA GLU A 14 -11.86 -3.16 -6.22
C GLU A 14 -10.89 -3.69 -7.28
N LEU A 15 -9.82 -4.36 -6.86
CA LEU A 15 -8.81 -4.98 -7.71
C LEU A 15 -9.12 -6.44 -8.03
N SER A 16 -10.21 -7.03 -7.52
CA SER A 16 -10.54 -8.46 -7.66
C SER A 16 -10.60 -8.96 -9.11
N SER A 17 -10.91 -8.09 -10.07
CA SER A 17 -10.92 -8.41 -11.51
C SER A 17 -9.55 -8.39 -12.17
N LYS A 18 -8.50 -7.93 -11.46
CA LYS A 18 -7.15 -7.78 -12.01
C LYS A 18 -6.42 -9.12 -11.95
N PRO A 19 -5.61 -9.45 -12.98
CA PRO A 19 -4.90 -10.74 -13.04
C PRO A 19 -3.90 -10.93 -11.88
N PHE A 20 -3.38 -9.84 -11.32
CA PHE A 20 -2.44 -9.87 -10.20
C PHE A 20 -3.10 -9.94 -8.82
N TYR A 21 -4.43 -9.90 -8.72
CA TYR A 21 -5.13 -9.85 -7.44
C TYR A 21 -4.86 -11.04 -6.51
N PRO A 22 -4.85 -12.31 -6.99
CA PRO A 22 -4.52 -13.44 -6.14
C PRO A 22 -3.12 -13.32 -5.52
N ASP A 23 -2.14 -12.85 -6.30
CA ASP A 23 -0.77 -12.65 -5.84
C ASP A 23 -0.66 -11.51 -4.84
N LEU A 24 -1.42 -10.42 -5.04
CA LEU A 24 -1.52 -9.31 -4.10
C LEU A 24 -2.03 -9.77 -2.74
N VAL A 25 -3.16 -10.48 -2.70
CA VAL A 25 -3.73 -10.99 -1.44
C VAL A 25 -2.75 -11.94 -0.76
N ASN A 26 -2.16 -12.88 -1.51
CA ASN A 26 -1.17 -13.82 -0.99
C ASN A 26 0.05 -13.11 -0.39
N TYR A 27 0.51 -12.03 -1.01
CA TYR A 27 1.61 -11.24 -0.49
C TYR A 27 1.27 -10.54 0.83
N ILE A 28 0.09 -9.91 0.91
CA ILE A 28 -0.34 -9.17 2.11
C ILE A 28 -0.51 -10.08 3.33
N VAL A 29 -0.99 -11.31 3.12
CA VAL A 29 -1.13 -12.29 4.23
C VAL A 29 0.14 -13.08 4.52
N SER A 30 1.19 -12.94 3.70
CA SER A 30 2.41 -13.75 3.82
C SER A 30 3.24 -13.46 5.08
N GLY A 31 2.98 -12.34 5.75
CA GLY A 31 3.65 -11.96 6.99
C GLY A 31 2.91 -10.87 7.75
N PRO A 32 3.39 -10.52 8.95
CA PRO A 32 2.78 -9.49 9.76
C PRO A 32 3.03 -8.10 9.17
N VAL A 33 2.03 -7.22 9.31
CA VAL A 33 2.09 -5.81 8.91
C VAL A 33 2.04 -4.89 10.13
N VAL A 34 2.43 -3.64 9.93
CA VAL A 34 2.23 -2.53 10.87
C VAL A 34 1.16 -1.60 10.29
N CYS A 35 0.00 -1.55 10.92
CA CYS A 35 -1.07 -0.62 10.56
C CYS A 35 -0.92 0.68 11.34
N MET A 36 -1.12 1.83 10.70
CA MET A 36 -0.97 3.15 11.30
C MET A 36 -2.00 4.11 10.73
N VAL A 37 -2.40 5.09 11.55
CA VAL A 37 -3.22 6.24 11.12
C VAL A 37 -2.40 7.49 11.32
N TRP A 38 -2.38 8.37 10.32
CA TRP A 38 -1.63 9.61 10.33
C TRP A 38 -2.60 10.78 10.21
N GLU A 39 -2.39 11.81 11.00
CA GLU A 39 -3.23 13.01 11.02
C GLU A 39 -2.41 14.24 10.64
N GLY A 40 -3.02 15.16 9.88
CA GLY A 40 -2.43 16.44 9.57
C GLY A 40 -3.01 17.10 8.32
N ASN A 41 -2.64 18.36 8.09
CA ASN A 41 -3.05 19.11 6.92
C ASN A 41 -2.46 18.51 5.65
N GLY A 42 -3.31 18.10 4.71
CA GLY A 42 -2.88 17.49 3.46
C GLY A 42 -2.20 16.12 3.63
N VAL A 43 -2.49 15.41 4.73
CA VAL A 43 -1.78 14.19 5.13
C VAL A 43 -1.75 13.11 4.05
N VAL A 44 -2.84 12.91 3.30
CA VAL A 44 -2.88 11.92 2.21
C VAL A 44 -1.84 12.26 1.14
N ALA A 45 -1.84 13.49 0.64
CA ALA A 45 -0.87 13.92 -0.36
C ALA A 45 0.57 13.87 0.18
N GLY A 46 0.78 14.28 1.44
CA GLY A 46 2.08 14.21 2.11
C GLY A 46 2.60 12.77 2.24
N ALA A 47 1.75 11.85 2.68
CA ALA A 47 2.07 10.43 2.80
C ALA A 47 2.40 9.82 1.44
N ARG A 48 1.59 10.10 0.40
CA ARG A 48 1.86 9.63 -0.97
C ARG A 48 3.18 10.14 -1.53
N LYS A 49 3.56 11.38 -1.21
CA LYS A 49 4.86 11.95 -1.58
C LYS A 49 6.01 11.21 -0.88
N MET A 50 5.86 10.89 0.40
CA MET A 50 6.87 10.13 1.16
C MET A 50 6.99 8.67 0.70
N ILE A 51 5.86 8.04 0.35
CA ILE A 51 5.81 6.65 -0.13
C ILE A 51 6.53 6.50 -1.47
N GLY A 52 6.33 7.43 -2.40
CA GLY A 52 6.91 7.37 -3.75
C GLY A 52 6.10 6.53 -4.75
N ALA A 53 6.56 6.53 -6.01
CA ALA A 53 5.87 5.86 -7.12
C ALA A 53 5.72 4.34 -6.89
N THR A 54 4.63 3.75 -7.40
CA THR A 54 4.34 2.31 -7.24
C THR A 54 5.40 1.42 -7.86
N ASN A 55 5.94 1.82 -9.02
CA ASN A 55 7.12 1.20 -9.60
C ASN A 55 8.37 1.82 -8.94
N PRO A 56 9.17 1.06 -8.19
CA PRO A 56 10.35 1.59 -7.51
C PRO A 56 11.38 2.21 -8.46
N LEU A 57 11.46 1.77 -9.73
CA LEU A 57 12.35 2.37 -10.73
C LEU A 57 11.94 3.80 -11.12
N LEU A 58 10.71 4.20 -10.81
CA LEU A 58 10.19 5.55 -11.03
C LEU A 58 10.01 6.33 -9.71
N ALA A 59 10.41 5.74 -8.58
CA ALA A 59 10.32 6.40 -7.28
C ALA A 59 11.57 7.26 -7.05
N GLU A 60 11.37 8.48 -6.55
CA GLU A 60 12.47 9.39 -6.25
C GLU A 60 13.35 8.85 -5.11
N PRO A 61 14.67 9.06 -5.15
CA PRO A 61 15.56 8.73 -4.04
C PRO A 61 15.10 9.38 -2.71
N GLY A 62 15.19 8.64 -1.61
CA GLY A 62 14.74 9.10 -0.29
C GLY A 62 13.25 8.89 -0.02
N THR A 63 12.47 8.41 -1.00
CA THR A 63 11.12 7.89 -0.74
C THR A 63 11.19 6.45 -0.24
N ILE A 64 10.15 6.01 0.48
CA ILE A 64 10.12 4.65 1.06
C ILE A 64 10.31 3.59 -0.05
N ARG A 65 9.64 3.76 -1.19
CA ARG A 65 9.78 2.82 -2.32
C ARG A 65 11.09 3.01 -3.08
N GLY A 66 11.60 4.23 -3.20
CA GLY A 66 12.91 4.47 -3.83
C GLY A 66 14.03 3.77 -3.07
N ASP A 67 13.96 3.75 -1.73
CA ASP A 67 15.03 3.22 -0.90
C ASP A 67 14.86 1.73 -0.56
N LEU A 68 13.62 1.24 -0.40
CA LEU A 68 13.37 -0.08 0.20
C LEU A 68 12.62 -1.07 -0.71
N ALA A 69 11.92 -0.61 -1.75
CA ALA A 69 11.11 -1.51 -2.57
C ALA A 69 11.93 -2.26 -3.62
N VAL A 70 11.58 -3.53 -3.84
CA VAL A 70 12.31 -4.43 -4.75
C VAL A 70 11.70 -4.40 -6.15
N GLN A 71 10.37 -4.45 -6.25
CA GLN A 71 9.63 -4.47 -7.51
C GLN A 71 8.17 -4.05 -7.26
N THR A 72 7.42 -3.74 -8.33
CA THR A 72 6.03 -3.23 -8.23
C THR A 72 5.10 -4.09 -7.37
N GLY A 73 5.19 -5.43 -7.48
CA GLY A 73 4.38 -6.36 -6.67
C GLY A 73 4.89 -6.61 -5.24
N ARG A 74 6.06 -6.06 -4.88
CA ARG A 74 6.66 -6.13 -3.53
C ARG A 74 7.24 -4.77 -3.16
N ASN A 75 6.34 -3.81 -3.02
CA ASN A 75 6.67 -2.38 -2.92
C ASN A 75 6.58 -1.81 -1.49
N VAL A 76 6.73 -2.68 -0.49
CA VAL A 76 6.96 -2.37 0.94
C VAL A 76 5.80 -1.72 1.70
N VAL A 77 5.14 -0.71 1.14
CA VAL A 77 4.18 0.14 1.86
C VAL A 77 2.93 0.43 1.03
N HIS A 78 1.78 0.44 1.70
CA HIS A 78 0.50 0.93 1.22
C HIS A 78 0.18 2.29 1.84
N GLY A 79 -0.60 3.11 1.14
CA GLY A 79 -1.16 4.33 1.68
C GLY A 79 -2.30 4.82 0.80
N SER A 80 -3.38 5.23 1.45
CA SER A 80 -4.61 5.70 0.81
C SER A 80 -4.31 6.76 -0.24
N ASP A 81 -5.01 6.71 -1.37
CA ASP A 81 -4.81 7.62 -2.51
C ASP A 81 -5.77 8.83 -2.50
N SER A 82 -6.80 8.80 -1.65
CA SER A 82 -7.71 9.92 -1.41
C SER A 82 -8.15 9.96 0.07
N PRO A 83 -8.69 11.11 0.55
CA PRO A 83 -9.29 11.20 1.88
C PRO A 83 -10.42 10.18 2.10
N GLU A 84 -11.28 9.97 1.10
CA GLU A 84 -12.41 9.03 1.18
C GLU A 84 -11.92 7.59 1.34
N ASN A 85 -10.86 7.21 0.61
CA ASN A 85 -10.23 5.92 0.80
C ASN A 85 -9.52 5.82 2.15
N GLY A 86 -8.97 6.92 2.68
CA GLY A 86 -8.40 6.97 4.02
C GLY A 86 -9.42 6.84 5.17
N GLU A 87 -10.70 7.16 4.94
CA GLU A 87 -11.77 6.92 5.92
C GLU A 87 -12.26 5.46 5.91
N ARG A 88 -12.21 4.81 4.74
CA ARG A 88 -12.62 3.41 4.56
C ARG A 88 -11.57 2.43 5.09
N GLU A 89 -10.31 2.73 4.84
CA GLU A 89 -9.13 1.90 5.15
C GLU A 89 -8.70 2.03 6.62
#